data_AF-A0A946KST5-F1
#
_entry.id   AF-A0A946KST5-F1
#
_cell.length_a   1.000
_cell.length_b   1.000
_cell.length_c   1.000
_cell.angle_alpha   90.00
_cell.angle_beta   90.00
_cell.angle_gamma   90.00
#
_symmetry.space_group_name_H-M   'P 1'
#
loop_
_entity.id
_entity.type
_entity.pdbx_description
1 polymer ?
#
loop_
_entity_poly.entity_id
_entity_poly.type
_entity_poly.pdbx_seq_one_letter_code
_entity_poly.pdbx_strand_id
1 'polypeptide(L)'
;MSRRTLDSKQVIDQAATLADQEGLDSVTLTRVATQLGVRQPALYRHVDGFDGLLRSLGLRAREILAHRLTDAAVGLAGDDAVRAMGAAWRQMVKDHPGLYAA
;
A
#
# COMPACT_ATOMS: atom_id res chain seq x y z
N MET A 1 14.80 -13.18 -22.16
CA MET A 1 14.07 -12.31 -21.22
C MET A 1 13.46 -13.19 -20.15
N SER A 2 13.90 -13.08 -18.89
CA SER A 2 13.44 -13.95 -17.81
C SER A 2 11.97 -13.64 -17.49
N ARG A 3 11.08 -14.65 -17.51
CA ARG A 3 9.69 -14.52 -17.04
C ARG A 3 9.75 -14.18 -15.55
N ARG A 4 9.64 -12.90 -15.21
CA ARG A 4 9.52 -12.49 -13.82
C ARG A 4 8.24 -13.12 -13.26
N THR A 5 8.39 -14.07 -12.37
CA THR A 5 7.27 -14.72 -11.70
C THR A 5 6.51 -13.64 -10.94
N LEU A 6 5.22 -13.50 -11.25
CA LEU A 6 4.33 -12.61 -10.50
C LEU A 6 4.27 -13.09 -9.05
N ASP A 7 4.31 -12.16 -8.09
CA ASP A 7 4.06 -12.44 -6.68
C ASP A 7 3.00 -11.48 -6.12
N SER A 8 2.45 -11.80 -4.94
CA SER A 8 1.40 -11.00 -4.32
C SER A 8 1.88 -9.60 -3.94
N LYS A 9 3.14 -9.44 -3.58
CA LYS A 9 3.70 -8.14 -3.20
C LYS A 9 3.71 -7.18 -4.40
N GLN A 10 4.11 -7.65 -5.58
CA GLN A 10 4.08 -6.86 -6.81
C GLN A 10 2.67 -6.39 -7.18
N VAL A 11 1.66 -7.24 -6.97
CA VAL A 11 0.26 -6.88 -7.20
C VAL A 11 -0.18 -5.77 -6.25
N ILE A 12 0.13 -5.91 -4.97
CA ILE A 12 -0.23 -4.94 -3.93
C ILE A 12 0.52 -3.62 -4.14
N ASP A 13 1.83 -3.64 -4.40
CA ASP A 13 2.64 -2.44 -4.61
C ASP A 13 2.18 -1.66 -5.85
N GLN A 14 1.81 -2.36 -6.93
CA GLN A 14 1.26 -1.71 -8.12
C GLN A 14 -0.12 -1.10 -7.86
N ALA A 15 -0.98 -1.79 -7.10
CA ALA A 15 -2.29 -1.28 -6.73
C ALA A 15 -2.19 -0.08 -5.78
N ALA A 16 -1.23 -0.08 -4.85
CA ALA A 16 -0.94 1.04 -3.96
C ALA A 16 -0.46 2.27 -4.75
N THR A 17 0.44 2.07 -5.71
CA THR A 17 0.90 3.13 -6.62
C THR A 17 -0.27 3.76 -7.37
N LEU A 18 -1.18 2.91 -7.87
CA LEU A 18 -2.37 3.37 -8.58
C LEU A 18 -3.31 4.17 -7.65
N ALA A 19 -3.53 3.68 -6.43
CA ALA A 19 -4.33 4.37 -5.43
C ALA A 19 -3.76 5.75 -5.10
N ASP A 20 -2.45 5.85 -4.86
CA ASP A 20 -1.80 7.11 -4.48
C ASP A 20 -1.79 8.14 -5.62
N GLN A 21 -1.68 7.70 -6.88
CA GLN A 21 -1.62 8.60 -8.04
C GLN A 21 -2.99 9.05 -8.54
N GLU A 22 -3.98 8.16 -8.49
CA GLU A 22 -5.25 8.34 -9.19
C GLU A 22 -6.49 8.19 -8.27
N GLY A 23 -6.28 7.92 -6.98
CA GLY A 23 -7.32 7.65 -6.00
C GLY A 23 -7.71 6.18 -5.94
N LEU A 24 -8.27 5.77 -4.80
CA LEU A 24 -8.62 4.38 -4.52
C LEU A 24 -9.71 3.84 -5.47
N ASP A 25 -10.69 4.66 -5.83
CA ASP A 25 -11.78 4.28 -6.76
C ASP A 25 -11.27 3.90 -8.15
N SER A 26 -10.07 4.37 -8.50
CA SER A 26 -9.42 4.07 -9.77
C SER A 26 -8.77 2.68 -9.81
N VAL A 27 -8.65 2.00 -8.65
CA VAL A 27 -8.01 0.70 -8.53
C VAL A 27 -8.97 -0.40 -8.98
N THR A 28 -8.57 -1.16 -9.99
CA THR A 28 -9.30 -2.35 -10.44
C THR A 28 -8.32 -3.46 -10.82
N LEU A 29 -8.76 -4.72 -10.73
CA LEU A 29 -7.93 -5.88 -11.12
C LEU A 29 -7.46 -5.77 -12.58
N THR A 30 -8.31 -5.25 -13.47
CA THR A 30 -7.98 -5.05 -14.88
C THR A 30 -6.85 -4.05 -15.06
N ARG A 31 -6.91 -2.90 -14.37
CA ARG A 31 -5.87 -1.87 -14.45
C ARG A 31 -4.55 -2.35 -13.83
N VAL A 32 -4.60 -3.02 -12.69
CA VAL A 32 -3.42 -3.61 -12.06
C VAL A 32 -2.76 -4.64 -12.98
N ALA A 33 -3.55 -5.52 -13.62
CA ALA A 33 -3.03 -6.49 -14.57
C ALA A 33 -2.37 -5.81 -15.79
N THR A 34 -3.01 -4.76 -16.30
CA THR A 34 -2.50 -3.95 -17.43
C THR A 34 -1.16 -3.30 -17.10
N GLN A 35 -1.05 -2.65 -15.94
CA GLN A 35 0.20 -2.02 -15.48
C GLN A 35 1.32 -3.03 -15.25
N LEU A 36 0.99 -4.24 -14.79
CA LEU A 36 1.95 -5.32 -14.61
C LEU A 36 2.30 -6.07 -15.91
N GLY A 37 1.64 -5.77 -17.02
CA GLY A 37 1.83 -6.47 -18.29
C GLY A 37 1.39 -7.93 -18.26
N VAL A 38 0.43 -8.29 -17.40
CA VAL A 38 -0.09 -9.64 -17.23
C VAL A 38 -1.57 -9.71 -17.58
N ARG A 39 -2.08 -10.93 -17.79
CA ARG A 39 -3.53 -11.15 -17.96
C ARG A 39 -4.20 -11.14 -16.59
N GLN A 40 -5.39 -10.54 -16.50
CA GLN A 40 -6.18 -10.48 -15.26
C GLN A 40 -6.35 -11.84 -14.54
N PRO A 41 -6.58 -12.98 -15.23
CA PRO A 41 -6.67 -14.28 -14.55
C PRO A 41 -5.41 -14.69 -13.77
N ALA A 42 -4.24 -14.14 -14.11
CA ALA A 42 -3.01 -14.41 -13.37
C ALA A 42 -3.02 -13.80 -11.97
N LEU A 43 -3.75 -12.71 -11.74
CA LEU A 43 -3.84 -12.03 -10.44
C LEU A 43 -4.57 -12.87 -9.39
N TYR A 44 -5.57 -13.67 -9.78
CA TYR A 44 -6.35 -14.47 -8.83
C TYR A 44 -5.54 -15.55 -8.10
N ARG A 45 -4.34 -15.88 -8.58
CA ARG A 45 -3.40 -16.75 -7.84
C ARG A 45 -2.72 -16.04 -6.66
N HIS A 46 -2.80 -14.71 -6.62
CA HIS A 46 -2.06 -13.87 -5.69
C HIS A 46 -2.97 -13.04 -4.79
N VAL A 47 -4.19 -12.74 -5.25
CA VAL A 47 -5.21 -11.99 -4.51
C VAL A 47 -6.57 -12.65 -4.65
N ASP A 48 -7.33 -12.65 -3.56
CA ASP A 48 -8.69 -13.18 -3.51
C ASP A 48 -9.70 -12.14 -4.03
N GLY A 49 -9.65 -11.92 -5.35
CA GLY A 49 -10.49 -10.92 -6.01
C GLY A 49 -10.18 -9.48 -5.59
N PHE A 50 -11.15 -8.59 -5.86
CA PHE A 50 -10.99 -7.16 -5.60
C PHE A 50 -11.03 -6.84 -4.11
N ASP A 51 -11.95 -7.45 -3.36
CA ASP A 51 -12.04 -7.25 -1.91
C ASP A 51 -10.78 -7.76 -1.21
N GLY A 52 -10.20 -8.88 -1.67
CA GLY A 52 -8.92 -9.38 -1.18
C GLY A 52 -7.78 -8.38 -1.43
N LEU A 53 -7.74 -7.77 -2.61
CA LEU A 53 -6.77 -6.72 -2.93
C LEU A 53 -6.94 -5.48 -2.03
N LEU A 54 -8.16 -5.00 -1.83
CA LEU A 54 -8.43 -3.87 -0.93
C LEU A 54 -7.99 -4.17 0.52
N ARG A 55 -8.32 -5.37 1.03
CA ARG A 55 -7.84 -5.79 2.37
C ARG A 55 -6.31 -5.78 2.45
N SER A 56 -5.63 -6.28 1.41
CA SER A 56 -4.16 -6.26 1.37
C SER A 56 -3.58 -4.84 1.30
N LEU A 57 -4.23 -3.91 0.60
CA LEU A 57 -3.85 -2.49 0.60
C LEU A 57 -3.98 -1.88 2.01
N GLY A 58 -5.11 -2.09 2.69
CA GLY A 58 -5.29 -1.60 4.06
C GLY A 58 -4.32 -2.23 5.07
N LEU A 59 -3.87 -3.47 4.85
CA LEU A 59 -2.79 -4.07 5.65
C LEU A 59 -1.44 -3.41 5.35
N ARG A 60 -1.12 -3.21 4.07
CA ARG A 60 0.09 -2.51 3.64
C ARG A 60 0.19 -1.09 4.20
N ALA A 61 -0.92 -0.35 4.21
CA ALA A 61 -1.03 0.98 4.80
C ALA A 61 -0.65 0.97 6.29
N ARG A 62 -1.22 0.01 7.05
CA ARG A 62 -0.94 -0.17 8.48
C ARG A 62 0.52 -0.55 8.74
N GLU A 63 1.11 -1.41 7.92
CA GLU A 63 2.53 -1.77 8.03
C GLU A 63 3.45 -0.57 7.85
N ILE A 64 3.19 0.27 6.83
CA ILE A 64 3.98 1.49 6.58
C ILE A 64 3.84 2.45 7.75
N LEU A 65 2.60 2.66 8.21
CA LEU A 65 2.32 3.55 9.32
C LEU A 65 3.01 3.05 10.60
N ALA A 66 2.87 1.77 10.94
CA ALA A 66 3.49 1.19 12.12
C ALA A 66 5.03 1.35 12.12
N HIS A 67 5.68 1.10 10.98
CA HIS A 67 7.13 1.35 10.84
C HIS A 67 7.47 2.82 11.06
N ARG A 68 6.79 3.74 10.36
CA ARG A 68 7.07 5.18 10.47
C ARG A 68 6.84 5.71 11.90
N LEU A 69 5.81 5.24 12.58
CA LEU A 69 5.54 5.61 13.97
C LEU A 69 6.61 5.06 14.92
N THR A 70 7.04 3.82 14.70
CA THR A 70 8.09 3.18 15.50
C THR A 70 9.40 3.94 15.33
N ASP A 71 9.82 4.19 14.10
CA ASP A 71 11.04 4.91 13.77
C ASP A 71 11.04 6.34 14.35
N ALA A 72 9.91 7.04 14.27
CA ALA A 72 9.76 8.39 14.80
C ALA A 72 9.83 8.47 16.33
N ALA A 73 9.54 7.38 17.04
CA ALA A 73 9.56 7.32 18.50
C ALA A 73 10.93 6.89 19.08
N VAL A 74 11.87 6.42 18.25
CA VAL A 74 13.17 5.92 18.71
C VAL A 74 13.91 7.00 19.51
N GLY A 75 14.26 6.68 20.76
CA GLY A 75 15.02 7.57 21.65
C GLY A 75 14.20 8.72 22.26
N LEU A 76 12.88 8.78 22.03
CA LEU A 76 11.99 9.79 22.59
C LEU A 76 11.06 9.18 23.65
N ALA A 77 10.51 10.04 24.51
CA ALA A 77 9.52 9.65 25.52
C ALA A 77 8.52 10.79 25.75
N GLY A 78 7.39 10.47 26.40
CA GLY A 78 6.37 11.44 26.77
C GLY A 78 5.84 12.23 25.58
N ASP A 79 5.60 13.53 25.79
CA ASP A 79 5.02 14.42 24.78
C ASP A 79 5.85 14.51 23.49
N ASP A 80 7.18 14.40 23.59
CA ASP A 80 8.05 14.52 22.42
C ASP A 80 7.91 13.31 21.49
N ALA A 81 7.77 12.10 22.06
CA ALA A 81 7.43 10.91 21.27
C ALA A 81 6.06 11.05 20.60
N VAL A 82 5.04 11.53 21.34
CA VAL A 82 3.69 11.74 20.79
C VAL A 82 3.70 12.77 19.65
N ARG A 83 4.44 13.87 19.80
CA ARG A 83 4.60 14.90 18.76
C ARG A 83 5.28 14.33 17.51
N ALA A 84 6.36 13.57 17.68
CA ALA A 84 7.09 12.95 16.57
C ALA A 84 6.23 11.94 15.81
N MET A 85 5.54 11.05 16.53
CA MET A 85 4.58 10.10 15.97
C MET A 85 3.44 10.80 15.22
N GLY A 86 2.88 11.87 15.79
CA GLY A 86 1.84 12.65 15.13
C GLY A 86 2.31 13.33 13.84
N ALA A 87 3.56 13.79 13.79
CA ALA A 87 4.16 14.31 12.56
C ALA A 87 4.36 13.20 11.52
N ALA A 88 4.86 12.04 11.93
CA ALA A 88 5.06 10.88 11.06
C ALA A 88 3.74 10.36 10.46
N TRP A 89 2.67 10.31 11.26
CA TRP A 89 1.33 9.97 10.76
C TRP A 89 0.88 10.94 9.67
N ARG A 90 0.96 12.25 9.93
CA ARG A 90 0.55 13.27 8.95
C ARG A 90 1.36 13.15 7.65
N GLN A 91 2.66 12.85 7.74
CA GLN A 91 3.47 12.64 6.54
C GLN A 91 3.08 11.35 5.80
N MET A 92 2.76 10.26 6.51
CA MET A 92 2.27 9.05 5.87
C MET A 92 1.00 9.31 5.05
N VAL A 93 0.03 10.05 5.62
CA VAL A 93 -1.21 10.41 4.90
C VAL A 93 -0.93 11.29 3.68
N LYS A 94 0.06 12.18 3.75
CA LYS A 94 0.44 13.04 2.63
C LYS A 94 1.17 12.29 1.52
N ASP A 95 2.06 11.37 1.88
CA ASP A 95 2.85 10.59 0.93
C ASP A 95 2.01 9.49 0.27
N HIS A 96 1.01 8.98 1.00
CA HIS A 96 0.21 7.82 0.60
C HIS A 96 -1.31 8.07 0.76
N PRO A 97 -1.88 9.10 0.10
CA PRO A 97 -3.26 9.50 0.32
C PRO A 97 -4.27 8.44 -0.14
N GLY A 98 -3.97 7.73 -1.22
CA GLY A 98 -4.86 6.71 -1.77
C GLY A 98 -4.77 5.39 -1.02
N LEU A 99 -3.56 5.01 -0.61
CA LEU A 99 -3.34 3.83 0.22
C LEU A 99 -3.91 4.01 1.63
N TYR A 100 -3.88 5.23 2.19
CA TYR A 100 -4.50 5.52 3.49
C TYR A 100 -6.04 5.44 3.45
N ALA A 101 -6.66 5.64 2.29
CA ALA A 101 -8.11 5.56 2.12
C ALA A 101 -8.64 4.11 2.01
N ALA A 102 -7.75 3.12 1.88
CA ALA A 102 -8.07 1.70 1.66
C ALA A 102 -8.32 0.90 2.95
#